data_AF-A0A3C0U061-F1
#
_entry.id   AF-A0A3C0U061-F1
#
_cell.length_a   1.000
_cell.length_b   1.000
_cell.length_c   1.000
_cell.angle_alpha   90.00
_cell.angle_beta   90.00
_cell.angle_gamma   90.00
#
_symmetry.space_group_name_H-M   'P 1'
#
loop_
_entity.id
_entity.type
_entity.pdbx_description
1 polymer ?
#
loop_
_entity_poly.entity_id
_entity_poly.type
_entity_poly.pdbx_seq_one_letter_code
_entity_poly.pdbx_strand_id
1 'polypeptide(L)'
;MIKIALAGNPNCGKTTLFNALTGSNQYVGNWPGVTVEKKEGKLKNHTEKNDEVVIMDLPGIYSLSPYSLEEVVSRNYLVNDRPDAILNIVDGTNLER
;
A
#
# COMPACT_ATOMS: atom_id res chain seq x y z
N MET A 1 -5.92 -12.06 10.49
CA MET A 1 -5.92 -11.30 9.22
C MET A 1 -4.57 -10.62 9.11
N ILE A 2 -3.78 -11.00 8.12
CA ILE A 2 -2.44 -10.46 7.86
C ILE A 2 -2.59 -9.21 7.01
N LYS A 3 -1.98 -8.10 7.41
CA LYS A 3 -1.95 -6.83 6.68
C LYS A 3 -0.57 -6.61 6.07
N ILE A 4 -0.54 -6.46 4.75
CA ILE A 4 0.68 -6.15 4.01
C ILE A 4 0.55 -4.75 3.43
N ALA A 5 1.47 -3.84 3.79
CA ALA A 5 1.57 -2.53 3.19
C ALA A 5 2.38 -2.60 1.90
N LEU A 6 1.80 -2.17 0.79
CA LEU A 6 2.50 -1.97 -0.46
C LEU A 6 3.04 -0.53 -0.50
N ALA A 7 4.36 -0.39 -0.44
CA ALA A 7 5.07 0.88 -0.44
C ALA A 7 5.97 1.00 -1.67
N GLY A 8 6.37 2.22 -2.02
CA GLY A 8 7.33 2.47 -3.11
C GLY A 8 7.20 3.86 -3.69
N ASN A 9 8.15 4.22 -4.55
CA ASN A 9 8.17 5.52 -5.23
C ASN A 9 6.97 5.68 -6.17
N PRO A 10 6.56 6.92 -6.50
CA PRO A 10 5.68 7.16 -7.65
C PRO A 10 6.22 6.47 -8.90
N ASN A 11 5.33 5.89 -9.71
CA ASN A 11 5.65 5.24 -10.99
C ASN A 11 6.54 3.99 -10.93
N CYS A 12 6.77 3.36 -9.76
CA CYS A 12 7.57 2.12 -9.65
C CYS A 12 6.81 0.82 -10.03
N GLY A 13 5.58 0.91 -10.55
CA GLY A 13 4.74 -0.26 -10.85
C GLY A 13 3.88 -0.75 -9.68
N LYS A 14 3.83 -0.01 -8.57
CA LYS A 14 3.03 -0.32 -7.36
C LYS A 14 1.56 -0.65 -7.66
N THR A 15 0.86 0.22 -8.39
CA THR A 15 -0.57 0.02 -8.74
C THR A 15 -0.77 -1.22 -9.61
N THR A 16 0.16 -1.49 -10.53
CA THR A 16 0.12 -2.69 -11.37
C THR A 16 0.19 -3.96 -10.53
N LEU A 17 1.11 -4.01 -9.56
CA LEU A 17 1.23 -5.14 -8.65
C LEU A 17 0.02 -5.26 -7.71
N PHE A 18 -0.48 -4.14 -7.17
CA PHE A 18 -1.70 -4.14 -6.35
C PHE A 18 -2.88 -4.79 -7.09
N ASN A 19 -3.11 -4.39 -8.34
CA ASN A 19 -4.16 -4.97 -9.19
C ASN A 19 -3.92 -6.46 -9.46
N ALA A 20 -2.67 -6.85 -9.73
CA ALA A 20 -2.31 -8.24 -9.95
C ALA A 20 -2.59 -9.11 -8.72
N LEU A 21 -2.36 -8.60 -7.50
CA LEU A 21 -2.56 -9.29 -6.24
C LEU A 21 -4.04 -9.37 -5.82
N THR A 22 -4.83 -8.32 -6.05
CA THR A 22 -6.17 -8.18 -5.47
C THR A 22 -7.32 -8.44 -6.46
N GLY A 23 -7.08 -8.33 -7.76
CA GLY A 23 -8.11 -8.50 -8.79
C GLY A 23 -9.28 -7.51 -8.59
N SER A 24 -10.52 -7.99 -8.64
CA SER A 24 -11.71 -7.16 -8.44
C SER A 24 -12.09 -6.93 -6.98
N ASN A 25 -11.42 -7.57 -6.01
CA ASN A 25 -11.76 -7.51 -4.59
C ASN A 25 -11.08 -6.32 -3.91
N GLN A 26 -11.35 -5.12 -4.44
CA GLN A 26 -10.74 -3.86 -4.01
C GLN A 26 -11.80 -2.92 -3.46
N TYR A 27 -11.44 -2.19 -2.42
CA TYR A 27 -12.16 -1.04 -1.91
C TYR A 27 -11.33 0.22 -2.16
N VAL A 28 -11.98 1.25 -2.69
CA VAL A 28 -11.39 2.57 -2.97
C VAL A 28 -12.18 3.61 -2.18
N GLY A 29 -11.49 4.42 -1.41
CA GLY A 29 -12.04 5.52 -0.64
C GLY A 29 -11.00 6.61 -0.42
N ASN A 30 -11.16 7.37 0.67
CA ASN A 30 -10.18 8.36 1.09
C ASN A 30 -9.68 8.04 2.50
N TRP A 31 -8.46 8.47 2.81
CA TRP A 31 -7.95 8.44 4.17
C TRP A 31 -8.74 9.41 5.07
N PRO A 32 -8.97 9.08 6.35
CA PRO A 32 -9.77 9.93 7.24
C PRO A 32 -9.26 11.37 7.32
N GLY A 33 -10.14 12.33 7.04
CA GLY A 33 -9.83 13.76 7.18
C GLY A 33 -8.99 14.37 6.06
N VAL A 34 -8.66 13.62 5.00
CA VAL A 34 -7.87 14.12 3.86
C VAL A 34 -8.43 13.61 2.52
N THR A 35 -8.04 14.25 1.42
CA THR A 35 -8.43 13.86 0.05
C THR A 35 -7.50 12.82 -0.56
N VAL A 36 -6.57 12.26 0.22
CA VAL A 36 -5.65 11.23 -0.25
C VAL A 36 -6.43 9.93 -0.47
N GLU A 37 -6.30 9.35 -1.65
CA GLU A 37 -6.94 8.09 -2.02
C GLU A 37 -6.45 6.95 -1.11
N LYS A 38 -7.39 6.12 -0.66
CA LYS A 38 -7.13 4.89 0.10
C LYS A 38 -7.58 3.69 -0.74
N LYS A 39 -6.66 2.79 -1.04
CA LYS A 39 -6.92 1.53 -1.76
C LYS A 39 -6.55 0.34 -0.89
N GLU A 40 -7.50 -0.57 -0.73
CA GLU A 40 -7.31 -1.82 0.03
C GLU A 40 -7.95 -2.98 -0.70
N GLY A 41 -7.37 -4.17 -0.65
CA GLY A 41 -7.96 -5.32 -1.30
C GLY A 41 -7.54 -6.63 -0.67
N LYS A 42 -8.41 -7.63 -0.77
CA LYS A 42 -8.09 -8.99 -0.32
C LYS A 42 -7.20 -9.66 -1.37
N LEU A 43 -6.17 -10.38 -0.91
CA LEU A 43 -5.32 -11.18 -1.79
C LEU A 43 -6.19 -12.22 -2.53
N LYS A 44 -6.16 -12.22 -3.85
CA LYS A 44 -6.96 -13.15 -4.67
C LYS A 44 -6.48 -14.59 -4.48
N ASN A 45 -7.38 -15.56 -4.63
CA ASN A 45 -7.11 -17.00 -4.50
C ASN A 45 -6.59 -17.46 -3.12
N HIS A 46 -6.60 -16.59 -2.11
CA HIS A 46 -6.30 -16.93 -0.73
C HIS A 46 -7.62 -17.06 0.04
N THR A 47 -8.25 -18.23 -0.04
CA THR A 47 -9.64 -18.48 0.43
C THR A 47 -9.74 -19.37 1.68
N GLU A 48 -8.62 -19.80 2.26
CA GLU A 48 -8.66 -20.57 3.50
C GLU A 48 -9.06 -19.68 4.68
N LYS A 49 -10.11 -20.10 5.40
CA LYS A 49 -10.84 -19.32 6.42
C LYS A 49 -9.99 -18.74 7.56
N ASN A 50 -8.76 -19.22 7.76
CA ASN A 50 -7.94 -18.84 8.91
C ASN A 50 -6.89 -17.76 8.63
N ASP A 51 -6.59 -17.44 7.36
CA ASP A 51 -5.51 -16.49 7.02
C ASP A 51 -5.94 -15.51 5.91
N GLU A 52 -6.93 -14.66 6.18
CA GLU A 52 -7.24 -13.55 5.27
C GLU A 52 -6.05 -12.58 5.19
N VAL A 53 -5.51 -12.39 3.97
CA VAL A 53 -4.45 -11.40 3.68
C VAL A 53 -5.08 -10.17 3.03
N VAL A 54 -4.83 -9.01 3.63
CA VAL A 54 -5.24 -7.70 3.11
C VAL A 54 -4.01 -6.94 2.63
N ILE A 55 -4.07 -6.47 1.39
CA ILE A 55 -3.07 -5.60 0.79
C ILE A 55 -3.55 -4.16 0.93
N MET A 56 -2.76 -3.33 1.59
CA MET A 56 -2.94 -1.88 1.68
C MET A 56 -2.04 -1.20 0.65
N ASP A 57 -2.62 -0.48 -0.31
CA ASP A 57 -1.83 0.36 -1.22
C ASP A 57 -1.56 1.72 -0.56
N LEU A 58 -0.32 1.98 -0.18
CA LEU A 58 0.07 3.28 0.34
C LEU A 58 0.32 4.26 -0.81
N PRO A 59 0.12 5.56 -0.60
CA PRO A 59 0.56 6.58 -1.56
C PRO A 59 2.01 6.38 -2.00
N GLY A 60 2.29 6.63 -3.28
CA GLY A 60 3.66 6.61 -3.79
C GLY A 60 4.43 7.80 -3.23
N ILE A 61 5.52 7.55 -2.50
CA ILE A 61 6.31 8.58 -1.81
C ILE A 61 7.79 8.33 -2.02
N TYR A 62 8.58 9.40 -2.04
CA TYR A 62 10.05 9.32 -2.11
C TYR A 62 10.71 9.29 -0.72
N SER A 63 9.98 9.72 0.32
CA SER A 63 10.52 9.80 1.67
C SER A 63 9.41 9.62 2.72
N LEU A 64 9.80 9.38 3.97
CA LEU A 64 8.89 9.39 5.13
C LEU A 64 8.89 10.76 5.84
N SER A 65 9.36 11.80 5.17
CA SER A 65 9.31 13.17 5.67
C SER A 65 7.87 13.70 5.62
N PRO A 66 7.48 14.69 6.44
CA PRO A 66 6.10 15.16 6.48
C PRO A 66 5.85 16.35 5.53
N TYR A 67 6.33 16.31 4.28
CA TYR A 67 6.21 17.46 3.36
C TYR A 67 4.94 17.42 2.52
N SER A 68 4.31 16.25 2.34
CA SER A 68 3.01 16.10 1.71
C SER A 68 2.02 15.29 2.55
N LEU A 69 0.72 15.40 2.23
CA LEU A 69 -0.33 14.61 2.89
C LEU A 69 -0.14 13.12 2.64
N GLU A 70 0.33 12.74 1.45
CA GLU A 70 0.67 11.37 1.06
C GLU A 70 1.79 10.80 1.96
N GLU A 71 2.85 11.57 2.19
CA GLU A 71 3.94 11.13 3.06
C GLU A 71 3.48 11.02 4.52
N VAL A 72 2.67 11.97 4.99
CA VAL A 72 2.07 11.93 6.34
C VAL A 72 1.17 10.71 6.51
N VAL A 73 0.30 10.42 5.54
CA VAL A 73 -0.61 9.26 5.54
C VAL A 73 0.19 7.96 5.58
N SER A 74 1.15 7.78 4.67
CA SER A 74 1.98 6.59 4.60
C SER A 74 2.78 6.38 5.88
N ARG A 75 3.42 7.44 6.39
CA ARG A 75 4.17 7.38 7.66
C ARG A 75 3.26 7.00 8.84
N ASN A 76 2.10 7.64 8.95
CA ASN A 76 1.16 7.39 10.04
C ASN A 76 0.65 5.94 10.02
N TYR A 77 0.32 5.42 8.84
CA TYR A 77 -0.09 4.02 8.72
C TYR A 77 1.02 3.06 9.15
N LEU A 78 2.25 3.26 8.67
CA LEU A 78 3.38 2.39 9.01
C LEU A 78 3.69 2.40 10.52
N VAL A 79 3.58 3.56 11.18
CA VAL A 79 3.95 3.73 12.60
C VAL A 79 2.81 3.34 13.56
N ASN A 80 1.58 3.73 13.23
CA ASN A 80 0.42 3.60 14.12
C ASN A 80 -0.39 2.32 13.85
N ASP A 81 -0.69 2.03 12.59
CA ASP A 81 -1.47 0.84 12.21
C ASP A 81 -0.62 -0.43 12.19
N ARG A 82 0.71 -0.29 12.07
CA ARG A 82 1.72 -1.37 12.18
C ARG A 82 1.34 -2.62 11.37
N PRO A 83 1.41 -2.55 10.03
CA PRO A 83 1.14 -3.71 9.19
C PRO A 83 2.11 -4.86 9.54
N ASP A 84 1.67 -6.10 9.35
CA ASP A 84 2.47 -7.30 9.63
C ASP A 84 3.69 -7.41 8.71
N ALA A 85 3.60 -6.88 7.49
CA ALA A 85 4.71 -6.79 6.56
C ALA A 85 4.64 -5.55 5.67
N ILE A 86 5.79 -5.13 5.17
CA ILE A 86 5.93 -4.10 4.15
C ILE A 86 6.49 -4.76 2.90
N LEU A 87 5.77 -4.67 1.79
CA LEU A 87 6.25 -5.03 0.47
C LEU A 87 6.68 -3.75 -0.24
N ASN A 88 7.99 -3.47 -0.19
CA ASN A 88 8.58 -2.29 -0.81
C ASN A 88 8.91 -2.55 -2.29
N ILE A 89 8.30 -1.78 -3.18
CA ILE A 89 8.48 -1.90 -4.62
C ILE A 89 9.56 -0.92 -5.08
N VAL A 90 10.62 -1.49 -5.66
CA VAL A 90 11.78 -0.75 -6.16
C VAL A 90 11.85 -0.92 -7.67
N ASP A 91 11.96 0.20 -8.38
CA ASP A 91 12.17 0.21 -9.82
C ASP A 91 13.61 -0.19 -10.14
N GLY A 92 13.80 -1.35 -10.76
CA GLY A 92 15.12 -1.85 -11.16
C GLY A 92 15.84 -0.97 -12.19
N THR A 93 15.14 -0.09 -12.90
CA THR A 93 15.75 0.86 -13.85
C THR A 93 16.29 2.11 -13.15
N ASN A 94 15.97 2.31 -11.88
CA ASN A 94 16.33 3.51 -11.12
C ASN A 94 16.70 3.19 -9.66
N LEU A 95 17.68 2.31 -9.46
CA LEU A 95 18.06 1.77 -8.15
C LEU A 95 18.72 2.78 -7.20
N GLU A 96 19.39 3.81 -7.72
CA GLU A 96 20.10 4.81 -6.92
C GLU A 96 19.18 5.87 -6.30
N ARG A 97 17.91 5.87 -6.71
CA ARG A 97 16.94 6.94 -6.42
C ARG A 97 16.04 6.64 -5.23
#